data_AF-A0A453QQD5-F1
#
_entry.id   AF-A0A453QQD5-F1
#
_cell.length_a   1.000
_cell.length_b   1.000
_cell.length_c   1.000
_cell.angle_alpha   90.00
_cell.angle_beta   90.00
_cell.angle_gamma   90.00
#
_symmetry.space_group_name_H-M   'P 1'
#
loop_
_entity.id
_entity.type
_entity.pdbx_description
1 polymer ?
#
loop_
_entity_poly.entity_id
_entity_poly.type
_entity_poly.pdbx_seq_one_letter_code
_entity_poly.pdbx_strand_id
1 'polypeptide(L)'
;MRLAWAETVSRLLKPDGELITLIYLISDQEGGPPYNNTVADYQKVLEPLGFKAVCMEDNELAIKPRKGVEKLGRWKRCGRPQSSL
;
A
#
# COMPACT_ATOMS: atom_id res chain seq x y z
N MET A 1 -4.06 -13.62 -2.00
CA MET A 1 -2.98 -13.02 -2.83
C MET A 1 -2.42 -11.71 -2.27
N ARG A 2 -3.25 -10.74 -1.84
CA ARG A 2 -2.77 -9.45 -1.27
C ARG A 2 -1.84 -9.61 -0.06
N LEU A 3 -2.15 -10.53 0.86
CA LEU A 3 -1.28 -10.80 2.03
C LEU A 3 0.10 -11.34 1.60
N ALA A 4 0.13 -12.35 0.71
CA ALA A 4 1.40 -12.91 0.21
C ALA A 4 2.26 -11.87 -0.51
N TRP A 5 1.63 -10.91 -1.22
CA TRP A 5 2.32 -9.76 -1.78
C TRP A 5 2.94 -8.88 -0.67
N ALA A 6 2.18 -8.51 0.34
CA ALA A 6 2.64 -7.66 1.44
C ALA A 6 3.80 -8.31 2.23
N GLU A 7 3.72 -9.61 2.50
CA GLU A 7 4.80 -10.37 3.14
C GLU A 7 6.06 -10.43 2.28
N THR A 8 5.89 -10.57 0.96
CA THR A 8 7.02 -10.56 0.02
C THR A 8 7.71 -9.21 -0.01
N VAL A 9 6.95 -8.11 -0.10
CA VAL A 9 7.47 -6.75 -0.01
C VAL A 9 8.19 -6.51 1.32
N SER A 10 7.63 -6.99 2.43
CA SER A 10 8.26 -6.92 3.75
C SER A 10 9.62 -7.64 3.78
N ARG A 11 9.76 -8.80 3.12
CA ARG A 11 11.06 -9.50 3.05
C ARG A 11 12.07 -8.80 2.13
N LEU A 12 11.62 -8.15 1.06
CA LEU A 12 12.49 -7.46 0.11
C LEU A 12 13.02 -6.11 0.63
N LEU A 13 12.24 -5.43 1.47
CA LEU A 13 12.65 -4.14 2.03
C LEU A 13 13.72 -4.31 3.11
N LYS A 14 14.77 -3.50 3.00
CA LYS A 14 15.77 -3.32 4.07
C LYS A 14 15.09 -2.90 5.39
N PRO A 15 15.74 -3.10 6.55
CA PRO A 15 15.32 -2.46 7.80
C PRO A 15 15.12 -0.96 7.59
N ASP A 16 14.04 -0.41 8.18
CA ASP A 16 13.60 0.98 7.99
C ASP A 16 13.38 1.40 6.52
N GLY A 17 13.21 0.44 5.62
CA GLY A 17 12.86 0.69 4.23
C GLY A 17 11.49 1.36 4.09
N GLU A 18 11.31 2.03 2.95
CA GLU A 18 10.05 2.70 2.60
C GLU A 18 9.45 2.04 1.36
N LEU A 19 8.16 1.73 1.44
CA LEU A 19 7.36 1.29 0.32
C LEU A 19 6.60 2.49 -0.24
N ILE A 20 6.67 2.70 -1.55
CA ILE A 20 5.84 3.67 -2.27
C ILE A 20 4.85 2.88 -3.13
N THR A 21 3.56 3.20 -3.00
CA THR A 21 2.48 2.59 -3.78
C THR A 21 1.71 3.64 -4.54
N LEU A 22 1.48 3.42 -5.83
CA LEU A 22 0.39 4.08 -6.55
C LEU A 22 -0.83 3.15 -6.46
N ILE A 23 -1.73 3.45 -5.53
CA ILE A 23 -2.92 2.66 -5.24
C ILE A 23 -3.91 2.87 -6.38
N TYR A 24 -4.10 1.85 -7.21
CA TYR A 24 -4.97 1.84 -8.38
C TYR A 24 -5.61 0.45 -8.49
N LEU A 25 -6.88 0.26 -8.85
CA LEU A 25 -7.91 1.23 -9.22
C LEU A 25 -8.84 1.48 -8.02
N ILE A 26 -9.00 2.73 -7.60
CA ILE A 26 -9.99 3.12 -6.58
C ILE A 26 -11.29 3.49 -7.33
N SER A 27 -12.12 2.48 -7.59
CA SER A 27 -13.41 2.64 -8.25
C SER A 27 -14.43 1.65 -7.69
N ASP A 28 -15.61 1.60 -8.31
CA ASP A 28 -16.74 0.71 -8.01
C ASP A 28 -16.92 -0.42 -9.04
N GLN A 29 -16.02 -0.60 -10.01
CA GLN A 29 -16.11 -1.70 -10.99
C GLN A 29 -16.25 -3.10 -10.36
N GLU A 30 -17.04 -3.97 -10.98
CA GLU A 30 -17.13 -5.37 -10.60
C GLU A 30 -16.16 -6.21 -11.46
N GLY A 31 -15.06 -6.69 -10.87
CA GLY A 31 -14.12 -7.63 -11.53
C GLY A 31 -12.67 -7.14 -11.69
N GLY A 32 -11.93 -7.77 -12.62
CA GLY A 32 -10.53 -7.45 -12.95
C GLY A 32 -9.85 -8.53 -13.82
N PRO A 33 -8.57 -8.36 -14.22
CA PRO A 33 -7.67 -7.25 -13.87
C PRO A 33 -7.80 -5.99 -14.77
N PRO A 34 -7.42 -4.78 -14.28
CA PRO A 34 -7.00 -4.48 -12.90
C PRO A 34 -8.16 -4.66 -11.93
N TYR A 35 -7.92 -5.17 -10.73
CA TYR A 35 -8.95 -5.32 -9.70
C TYR A 35 -9.11 -4.02 -8.90
N ASN A 36 -10.31 -3.79 -8.38
CA ASN A 36 -10.54 -2.68 -7.45
C ASN A 36 -9.73 -2.80 -6.16
N ASN A 37 -9.26 -1.65 -5.69
CA ASN A 37 -8.54 -1.51 -4.43
C ASN A 37 -8.99 -0.24 -3.71
N THR A 38 -8.79 -0.24 -2.40
CA THR A 38 -8.96 0.92 -1.53
C THR A 38 -7.70 1.15 -0.71
N VAL A 39 -7.57 2.32 -0.08
CA VAL A 39 -6.50 2.54 0.91
C VAL A 39 -6.59 1.50 2.04
N ALA A 40 -7.82 1.17 2.48
CA ALA A 40 -8.06 0.19 3.53
C ALA A 40 -7.57 -1.22 3.17
N ASP A 41 -7.63 -1.63 1.90
CA ASP A 41 -7.09 -2.92 1.45
C ASP A 41 -5.57 -3.03 1.69
N TYR A 42 -4.85 -1.92 1.50
CA TYR A 42 -3.41 -1.86 1.75
C TYR A 42 -3.12 -1.83 3.24
N GLN A 43 -3.82 -1.00 4.02
CA GLN A 43 -3.69 -0.95 5.49
C GLN A 43 -3.89 -2.32 6.11
N LYS A 44 -4.94 -3.04 5.70
CA LYS A 44 -5.29 -4.38 6.19
C LYS A 44 -4.16 -5.40 6.07
N VAL A 45 -3.30 -5.29 5.06
CA VAL A 45 -2.20 -6.25 4.83
C VAL A 45 -0.83 -5.71 5.24
N LEU A 46 -0.64 -4.39 5.27
CA LEU A 46 0.65 -3.75 5.58
C LEU A 46 0.82 -3.46 7.08
N GLU A 47 -0.21 -2.95 7.76
CA GLU A 47 -0.12 -2.57 9.18
C GLU A 47 0.23 -3.77 10.10
N PRO A 48 -0.36 -4.98 9.93
CA PRO A 48 0.03 -6.15 10.72
C PRO A 48 1.50 -6.57 10.51
N LEU A 49 2.13 -6.15 9.41
CA LEU A 49 3.53 -6.44 9.10
C LEU A 49 4.49 -5.35 9.58
N GLY A 50 3.99 -4.36 10.34
CA GLY A 50 4.78 -3.28 10.93
C GLY A 50 4.99 -2.07 10.01
N PHE A 51 4.24 -1.97 8.92
CA PHE A 51 4.23 -0.75 8.11
C PHE A 51 3.30 0.30 8.73
N LYS A 52 3.71 1.56 8.63
CA LYS A 52 2.87 2.71 8.98
C LYS A 52 2.73 3.62 7.77
N ALA A 53 1.51 4.06 7.49
CA ALA A 53 1.28 5.11 6.50
C ALA A 53 1.93 6.41 6.98
N VAL A 54 2.83 6.96 6.18
CA VAL A 54 3.49 8.26 6.40
C VAL A 54 2.77 9.35 5.63
N CYS A 55 2.25 9.01 4.45
CA CYS A 55 1.57 9.93 3.56
C CYS A 55 0.57 9.14 2.70
N MET A 56 -0.59 9.78 2.46
CA MET A 56 -1.64 9.29 1.59
C MET A 56 -2.24 10.48 0.86
N GLU A 57 -1.87 10.66 -0.41
CA GLU A 57 -2.17 11.87 -1.18
C GLU A 57 -2.92 11.54 -2.47
N ASP A 58 -3.75 12.47 -2.92
CA ASP A 58 -4.34 12.43 -4.26
C ASP A 58 -3.26 12.67 -5.32
N ASN A 59 -3.34 11.95 -6.45
CA ASN A 59 -2.43 12.17 -7.56
C ASN A 59 -2.93 13.29 -8.48
N GLU A 60 -2.57 14.55 -8.18
CA GLU A 60 -2.90 15.72 -9.01
C GLU A 60 -2.29 15.65 -10.43
N LEU A 61 -1.23 14.86 -10.59
CA LEU A 61 -0.53 14.64 -11.86
C LEU A 61 -1.06 13.41 -12.63
N ALA A 62 -2.14 12.78 -12.16
CA ALA A 62 -2.72 11.63 -12.85
C ALA A 62 -3.14 11.99 -14.29
N ILE A 63 -2.89 11.07 -15.21
CA ILE A 63 -3.38 11.18 -16.59
C ILE A 63 -4.91 11.21 -16.60
N LYS A 64 -5.51 11.85 -17.61
CA LYS A 64 -6.96 12.07 -17.68
C LYS A 64 -7.82 10.83 -17.35
N PRO A 65 -7.53 9.61 -17.85
CA PRO A 65 -8.32 8.43 -17.52
C PRO A 65 -8.17 7.91 -16.07
N ARG A 66 -7.16 8.36 -15.33
CA ARG A 66 -6.86 7.91 -13.96
C ARG A 66 -7.09 8.99 -12.89
N LYS A 67 -7.47 10.20 -13.28
CA LYS A 67 -7.76 11.28 -12.32
C LYS A 67 -8.88 10.86 -11.37
N GLY A 68 -8.64 11.00 -10.07
CA GLY A 68 -9.59 10.67 -9.01
C GLY A 68 -9.74 9.18 -8.68
N VAL A 69 -9.01 8.28 -9.36
CA VAL A 69 -9.09 6.82 -9.13
C VAL A 69 -7.76 6.20 -8.71
N GLU A 70 -6.78 7.01 -8.34
CA GLU A 70 -5.52 6.57 -7.75
C GLU A 70 -5.01 7.50 -6.65
N LYS A 71 -4.28 6.94 -5.67
CA LYS A 71 -3.64 7.67 -4.58
C LYS A 71 -2.18 7.26 -4.42
N LEU A 72 -1.32 8.22 -4.06
CA LEU A 72 0.06 7.96 -3.69
C LEU A 72 0.13 7.62 -2.20
N GLY A 73 0.61 6.42 -1.87
CA GLY A 73 0.83 5.97 -0.51
C GLY A 73 2.32 5.80 -0.21
N ARG A 74 2.78 6.36 0.91
CA ARG A 74 4.13 6.15 1.44
C ARG A 74 4.04 5.39 2.75
N TRP A 75 4.74 4.27 2.85
CA TRP A 75 4.67 3.37 4.00
C TRP A 75 6.05 3.11 4.56
N LYS A 76 6.28 3.50 5.82
CA LYS A 76 7.53 3.22 6.52
C LYS A 76 7.41 1.90 7.25
N ARG A 77 8.36 0.99 7.02
CA ARG A 77 8.49 -0.19 7.85
C ARG A 77 9.15 0.20 9.17
N CYS A 78 8.38 0.25 10.24
CA CYS A 78 8.96 0.37 11.58
C CYS A 78 9.47 -1.02 11.98
N GLY A 79 10.71 -1.12 12.47
CA GLY A 79 11.22 -2.37 13.03
C GLY A 79 10.22 -2.98 14.02
N ARG A 80 10.14 -4.31 14.09
CA ARG A 80 9.33 -4.98 15.12
C ARG A 80 9.72 -4.40 16.48
N PRO A 81 8.78 -4.16 17.41
CA PRO A 81 9.16 -4.12 18.82
C PRO A 81 9.95 -5.41 19.07
N GLN A 82 11.19 -5.27 19.53
CA GLN A 82 11.90 -6.42 20.09
C GLN A 82 10.93 -7.03 21.09
N SER A 83 10.51 -8.27 20.86
CA SER A 83 9.88 -9.05 21.92
C SER A 83 10.93 -9.10 23.02
N SER A 84 10.70 -8.35 24.09
CA SER A 84 11.45 -8.49 25.34
C SER A 84 11.45 -9.97 25.69
N LEU A 85 12.66 -10.53 25.72
CA LEU A 85 12.95 -11.84 26.29
C LEU A 85 12.46 -11.90 27.75
#